data_AF-A0A530GGS5-F1
#
_entry.id   AF-A0A530GGS5-F1
#
_cell.length_a   1.000
_cell.length_b   1.000
_cell.length_c   1.000
_cell.angle_alpha   90.00
_cell.angle_beta   90.00
_cell.angle_gamma   90.00
#
_symmetry.space_group_name_H-M   'P 1'
#
loop_
_entity.id
_entity.type
_entity.pdbx_description
1 polymer ?
#
loop_
_entity_poly.entity_id
_entity_poly.type
_entity_poly.pdbx_seq_one_letter_code
_entity_poly.pdbx_strand_id
1 'polypeptide(L)' 'MTEILQTPKLVVVFGGSGFVGRHVVRALAKRGYRIRVACRRPDLAGHVQ' A
#
# COMPACT_ATOMS: atom_id res chain seq x y z
N MET A 1 -16.06 -13.75 14.85
CA MET A 1 -16.84 -12.78 14.06
C MET A 1 -16.01 -11.51 14.01
N THR A 2 -15.16 -11.36 12.99
CA THR A 2 -14.20 -10.26 12.93
C THR A 2 -14.92 -9.04 12.37
N GLU A 3 -15.13 -8.03 13.20
CA GLU A 3 -15.75 -6.78 12.77
C GLU A 3 -14.92 -6.14 11.64
N ILE A 4 -15.54 -6.03 10.47
CA ILE A 4 -15.05 -5.18 9.40
C ILE A 4 -15.47 -3.77 9.81
N LEU A 5 -14.63 -3.08 10.58
CA LEU A 5 -14.78 -1.65 10.80
C LEU A 5 -14.99 -1.00 9.43
N GLN A 6 -16.07 -0.23 9.28
CA GLN A 6 -16.49 0.40 8.01
C GLN A 6 -15.37 1.26 7.36
N THR A 7 -14.34 1.59 8.13
CA THR A 7 -13.12 2.24 7.66
C THR A 7 -12.12 1.21 7.11
N PRO A 8 -11.73 1.29 5.82
CA PRO A 8 -10.67 0.42 5.30
C PRO A 8 -9.40 0.60 6.12
N LYS A 9 -8.87 -0.50 6.66
CA LYS A 9 -7.69 -0.49 7.54
C LYS A 9 -6.53 0.22 6.84
N LEU A 10 -5.97 1.25 7.49
CA LEU A 10 -4.85 2.03 6.97
C LEU A 10 -3.54 1.25 7.18
N VAL A 11 -2.79 1.03 6.10
CA VAL A 11 -1.50 0.33 6.11
C VAL A 11 -0.41 1.26 5.57
N VAL A 12 0.73 1.34 6.25
CA VAL A 12 1.92 2.06 5.77
C VAL A 12 2.95 1.07 5.27
N VAL A 13 3.41 1.25 4.03
CA VAL A 13 4.44 0.41 3.41
C VAL A 13 5.68 1.24 3.12
N PHE A 14 6.78 0.93 3.82
CA PHE A 14 8.09 1.51 3.53
C PHE A 14 8.75 0.77 2.35
N GLY A 15 9.32 1.52 1.40
CA GLY A 15 9.88 0.94 0.18
C GLY A 15 8.84 0.39 -0.81
N GLY A 16 7.56 0.76 -0.64
CA GLY A 16 6.46 0.24 -1.45
C GLY A 16 6.48 0.60 -2.94
N SER A 17 7.39 1.48 -3.38
CA SER A 17 7.55 1.84 -4.79
C SER A 17 8.54 0.96 -5.57
N GLY A 18 9.35 0.14 -4.88
CA GLY A 18 10.41 -0.66 -5.49
C GLY A 18 10.17 -2.18 -5.40
N PHE A 19 11.04 -2.95 -6.06
CA PHE A 19 11.17 -4.42 -6.03
C PHE A 19 9.90 -5.19 -5.58
N VAL A 20 9.91 -5.81 -4.39
CA VAL A 20 8.78 -6.55 -3.83
C VAL A 20 7.69 -5.61 -3.30
N GLY A 21 8.06 -4.43 -2.80
CA GLY A 21 7.15 -3.45 -2.20
C GLY A 21 5.97 -3.11 -3.12
N ARG A 22 6.21 -2.91 -4.42
CA ARG A 22 5.14 -2.60 -5.38
C ARG A 22 4.10 -3.72 -5.51
N HIS A 23 4.54 -4.98 -5.40
CA HIS A 23 3.64 -6.14 -5.49
C HIS A 23 2.83 -6.31 -4.21
N VAL A 24 3.41 -5.98 -3.06
CA VAL A 24 2.72 -5.95 -1.76
C VAL A 24 1.63 -4.87 -1.77
N VAL A 25 1.95 -3.65 -2.22
CA VAL A 25 0.97 -2.56 -2.33
C VAL A 25 -0.20 -2.98 -3.22
N ARG A 26 0.07 -3.54 -4.40
CA ARG A 26 -0.98 -4.05 -5.30
C ARG A 26 -1.86 -5.11 -4.64
N ALA A 27 -1.26 -6.07 -3.93
CA ALA A 27 -2.00 -7.14 -3.26
C ALA A 27 -2.89 -6.60 -2.15
N LEU A 28 -2.42 -5.61 -1.39
CA LEU A 28 -3.20 -4.94 -0.35
C LEU A 28 -4.31 -4.08 -0.96
N ALA A 29 -4.04 -3.36 -2.06
CA ALA A 29 -5.04 -2.54 -2.74
C ALA A 29 -6.21 -3.39 -3.24
N LYS A 30 -5.93 -4.54 -3.86
CA LYS A 30 -6.94 -5.52 -4.29
C LYS A 30 -7.81 -6.07 -3.16
N ARG A 31 -7.31 -6.05 -1.93
CA ARG A 31 -8.04 -6.51 -0.74
C ARG A 31 -8.82 -5.38 -0.04
N GLY A 32 -8.85 -4.17 -0.62
CA GLY A 32 -9.63 -3.04 -0.10
C GLY A 32 -8.95 -2.26 1.02
N TYR A 33 -7.63 -2.40 1.21
CA TYR A 33 -6.91 -1.62 2.21
C TYR A 33 -6.63 -0.20 1.72
N ARG A 34 -6.62 0.76 2.64
CA ARG A 34 -6.10 2.11 2.37
C ARG A 34 -4.60 2.10 2.63
N ILE A 35 -3.79 2.49 1.66
CA ILE A 35 -2.33 2.33 1.74
C ILE A 35 -1.63 3.68 1.64
N ARG A 36 -0.62 3.90 2.49
CA ARG A 36 0.36 4.99 2.37
C ARG A 36 1.72 4.39 2.07
N VAL A 37 2.36 4.85 1.00
CA VAL A 37 3.69 4.36 0.62
C VAL A 37 4.74 5.39 0.99
N ALA A 38 5.67 4.99 1.86
CA ALA A 38 6.81 5.80 2.24
C ALA A 38 8.03 5.37 1.43
N CYS A 39 8.64 6.29 0.69
CA CYS A 39 9.85 6.03 -0.08
C CYS A 39 10.76 7.27 -0.09
N ARG A 40 12.06 7.06 -0.32
CA ARG A 40 13.08 8.12 -0.25
C ARG A 40 12.97 9.14 -1.39
N ARG A 41 12.53 8.70 -2.56
CA ARG A 41 12.36 9.51 -3.76
C ARG A 41 10.96 9.30 -4.34
N PRO A 42 9.94 9.96 -3.79
CA PRO A 42 8.55 9.82 -4.27
C PRO A 42 8.36 10.37 -5.69
N ASP A 43 9.20 11.32 -6.11
CA ASP A 43 9.29 11.84 -7.48
C ASP A 43 9.65 10.76 -8.51
N LEU A 44 10.42 9.75 -8.10
CA LEU A 44 10.80 8.61 -8.93
C LEU A 44 9.94 7.37 -8.71
N ALA A 45 9.03 7.40 -7.73
CA ALA A 45 8.10 6.32 -7.52
C ALA A 45 7.08 6.35 -8.67
N GLY A 46 7.40 5.64 -9.76
CA GLY A 46 6.46 5.42 -10.87
C GLY A 46 5.11 4.88 -10.36
N HIS A 47 4.10 4.86 -11.24
CA HIS A 47 2.71 4.52 -10.90
C HIS A 47 2.62 3.36 -9.91
N VAL A 48 2.28 3.66 -8.65
CA VAL A 48 2.10 2.66 -7.61
C VAL A 48 0.75 1.98 -7.89
N GLN A 49 0.78 0.72 -8.28
CA GLN A 49 -0.39 -0.04 -8.76
C GLN A 49 -1.09 -0.84 -7.67
#